data_AF-I3TEJ4-F1
#
_entry.id   AF-I3TEJ4-F1
#
_cell.length_a   1.000
_cell.length_b   1.000
_cell.length_c   1.000
_cell.angle_alpha   90.00
_cell.angle_beta   90.00
_cell.angle_gamma   90.00
#
_symmetry.space_group_name_H-M   'P 1'
#
loop_
_entity.id
_entity.type
_entity.pdbx_description
1 polymer ?
#
loop_
_entity_poly.entity_id
_entity_poly.type
_entity_poly.pdbx_seq_one_letter_code
_entity_poly.pdbx_strand_id
1 'polypeptide(L)'
;MSVEVTGNALADANEFLEDEERLLAISYSIDVSISLYTVGSEDEKHEATRLIWASINDWLGLVGPLGYYEGLVDHVSKLNLKKIWDANIDQELVELALHAGWYCKRAELLDLRDNESLEYCRDVALELFKALGSDLNHVLDVFRDESNQPGFYSTLIGLAMVLSSNA
;
A
#
# COMPACT_ATOMS: atom_id res chain seq x y z
N MET A 1 19.56 -14.87 34.77
CA MET A 1 18.10 -15.01 34.58
C MET A 1 17.87 -15.16 33.09
N SER A 2 17.45 -16.35 32.68
CA SER A 2 17.01 -16.67 31.34
C SER A 2 15.69 -15.95 31.08
N VAL A 3 15.63 -15.15 30.01
CA VAL A 3 14.35 -14.64 29.52
C VAL A 3 13.63 -15.84 28.93
N GLU A 4 12.56 -16.30 29.57
CA GLU A 4 11.60 -17.21 28.95
C GLU A 4 10.93 -16.44 27.80
N VAL A 5 11.45 -16.63 26.59
CA VAL A 5 10.75 -16.22 25.38
C VAL A 5 9.57 -17.18 25.25
N THR A 6 8.38 -16.70 25.63
CA THR A 6 7.14 -17.48 25.49
C THR A 6 6.96 -17.88 24.02
N GLY A 7 6.50 -19.10 23.76
CA GLY A 7 6.40 -19.67 22.41
C GLY A 7 5.59 -18.85 21.40
N ASN A 8 4.73 -17.93 21.88
CA ASN A 8 4.00 -16.98 21.03
C ASN A 8 4.92 -15.92 20.42
N ALA A 9 5.89 -15.37 21.18
CA ALA A 9 6.73 -14.30 20.69
C ALA A 9 7.68 -14.74 19.55
N LEU A 10 8.08 -16.02 19.53
CA LEU A 10 8.87 -16.60 18.45
C LEU A 10 8.03 -16.92 17.21
N ALA A 11 6.77 -17.34 17.40
CA ALA A 11 5.85 -17.57 16.30
C ALA A 11 5.48 -16.25 15.60
N ASP A 12 5.13 -15.22 16.38
CA ASP A 12 4.83 -13.88 15.89
C ASP A 12 6.04 -13.29 15.14
N ALA A 13 7.26 -13.44 15.68
CA ALA A 13 8.48 -12.95 15.03
C ALA A 13 8.79 -13.64 13.69
N ASN A 14 8.51 -14.94 13.57
CA ASN A 14 8.71 -15.65 12.30
C ASN A 14 7.67 -15.25 11.26
N GLU A 15 6.40 -15.08 11.67
CA GLU A 15 5.34 -14.59 10.79
C GLU A 15 5.67 -13.18 10.25
N PHE A 16 6.26 -12.31 11.08
CA PHE A 16 6.71 -10.99 10.63
C PHE A 16 7.84 -11.03 9.60
N LEU A 17 8.80 -11.93 9.76
CA LEU A 17 9.89 -12.08 8.80
C LEU A 17 9.37 -12.62 7.46
N GLU A 18 8.43 -13.57 7.49
CA GLU A 18 7.79 -14.11 6.29
C GLU A 18 6.97 -13.05 5.54
N ASP A 19 6.26 -12.19 6.27
CA ASP A 19 5.51 -11.06 5.69
C ASP A 19 6.44 -10.03 5.04
N GLU A 20 7.56 -9.67 5.67
CA GLU A 20 8.53 -8.73 5.11
C GLU A 20 9.20 -9.28 3.84
N GLU A 21 9.60 -10.55 3.83
CA GLU A 21 10.13 -11.21 2.64
C GLU A 21 9.10 -11.25 1.50
N ARG A 22 7.82 -11.47 1.83
CA ARG A 22 6.73 -11.47 0.86
C ARG A 22 6.46 -10.07 0.31
N LEU A 23 6.51 -9.02 1.14
CA LEU A 23 6.39 -7.63 0.69
C LEU A 23 7.49 -7.27 -0.33
N LEU A 24 8.74 -7.66 -0.05
CA LEU A 24 9.85 -7.47 -0.98
C LEU A 24 9.61 -8.21 -2.30
N ALA A 25 9.19 -9.48 -2.25
CA ALA A 25 8.90 -10.26 -3.46
C ALA A 25 7.79 -9.65 -4.32
N ILE A 26 6.73 -9.14 -3.68
CA ILE A 26 5.64 -8.42 -4.35
C ILE A 26 6.16 -7.14 -4.99
N SER A 27 6.95 -6.34 -4.27
CA SER A 27 7.55 -5.10 -4.79
C SER A 27 8.36 -5.36 -6.06
N TYR A 28 9.28 -6.34 -6.01
CA TYR A 28 10.06 -6.74 -7.19
C TYR A 28 9.18 -7.20 -8.34
N SER A 29 8.11 -7.95 -8.07
CA SER A 29 7.19 -8.40 -9.10
C SER A 29 6.48 -7.23 -9.79
N ILE A 30 6.05 -6.22 -9.04
CA ILE A 30 5.43 -5.01 -9.59
C ILE A 30 6.44 -4.25 -10.45
N ASP A 31 7.66 -4.02 -9.96
CA ASP A 31 8.71 -3.29 -10.67
C ASP A 31 9.08 -3.96 -12.01
N VAL A 32 9.33 -5.28 -12.00
CA VAL A 32 9.61 -6.04 -13.22
C VAL A 32 8.44 -5.96 -14.20
N SER A 33 7.21 -5.97 -13.69
CA SER A 33 6.01 -5.88 -14.53
C SER A 33 5.83 -4.47 -15.13
N ILE A 34 6.09 -3.41 -14.37
CA ILE A 34 6.11 -2.04 -14.89
C ILE A 34 7.18 -1.90 -15.99
N SER A 35 8.36 -2.46 -15.75
CA SER A 35 9.44 -2.50 -16.74
C SER A 35 9.01 -3.25 -18.00
N LEU A 36 8.39 -4.42 -17.86
CA LEU A 36 7.85 -5.21 -18.97
C LEU A 36 6.78 -4.43 -19.76
N TYR A 37 5.88 -3.74 -19.08
CA TYR A 37 4.88 -2.88 -19.72
C TYR A 37 5.53 -1.77 -20.56
N THR A 38 6.57 -1.15 -20.02
CA THR A 38 7.22 0.01 -20.64
C THR A 38 7.92 -0.33 -21.94
N VAL A 39 8.58 -1.49 -22.02
CA VAL A 39 9.43 -1.87 -23.17
C VAL A 39 8.85 -3.00 -24.04
N GLY A 40 7.80 -3.67 -23.56
CA GLY A 40 7.22 -4.85 -24.20
C GLY A 40 6.35 -4.56 -25.42
N SER A 41 6.08 -5.62 -26.17
CA SER A 41 5.02 -5.72 -27.16
C SER A 41 3.62 -5.60 -26.51
N GLU A 42 2.57 -5.46 -27.32
CA GLU A 42 1.21 -5.35 -26.76
C GLU A 42 0.75 -6.59 -25.98
N ASP A 43 1.17 -7.79 -26.40
CA ASP A 43 0.88 -9.01 -25.65
C ASP A 43 1.61 -9.02 -24.29
N GLU A 44 2.87 -8.56 -24.26
CA GLU A 44 3.66 -8.43 -23.04
C GLU A 44 3.12 -7.33 -22.11
N LYS A 45 2.61 -6.23 -22.66
CA LYS A 45 1.91 -5.20 -21.88
C LYS A 45 0.65 -5.74 -21.23
N HIS A 46 -0.14 -6.53 -21.95
CA HIS A 46 -1.31 -7.17 -21.38
C HIS A 46 -0.92 -8.09 -20.22
N GLU A 47 0.11 -8.92 -20.40
CA GLU A 47 0.60 -9.78 -19.33
C GLU A 47 1.16 -8.98 -18.14
N ALA A 48 1.91 -7.91 -18.39
CA ALA A 48 2.40 -7.01 -17.35
C ALA A 48 1.25 -6.43 -16.50
N THR A 49 0.17 -5.95 -17.12
CA THR A 49 -0.99 -5.45 -16.35
C THR A 49 -1.63 -6.54 -15.50
N ARG A 50 -1.69 -7.79 -15.99
CA ARG A 50 -2.18 -8.93 -15.21
C ARG A 50 -1.29 -9.24 -14.03
N LEU A 51 0.04 -9.21 -14.21
CA LEU A 51 1.01 -9.46 -13.15
C LEU A 51 0.94 -8.38 -12.08
N ILE A 52 0.88 -7.11 -12.46
CA ILE A 52 0.70 -5.98 -11.53
C ILE A 52 -0.56 -6.20 -10.67
N TRP A 53 -1.69 -6.51 -11.32
CA TRP A 53 -2.94 -6.77 -10.62
C TRP A 53 -2.85 -8.00 -9.70
N ALA A 54 -2.18 -9.07 -10.12
CA ALA A 54 -1.97 -10.26 -9.29
C ALA A 54 -1.14 -9.93 -8.04
N SER A 55 -0.05 -9.19 -8.19
CA SER A 55 0.83 -8.78 -7.08
C SER A 55 0.13 -7.85 -6.10
N ILE A 56 -0.68 -6.92 -6.59
CA ILE A 56 -1.50 -6.04 -5.72
C ILE A 56 -2.56 -6.85 -4.98
N ASN A 57 -3.20 -7.84 -5.60
CA ASN A 57 -4.12 -8.72 -4.88
C ASN A 57 -3.43 -9.58 -3.84
N ASP A 58 -2.20 -10.05 -4.12
CA ASP A 58 -1.42 -10.81 -3.14
C ASP A 58 -1.11 -9.95 -1.91
N TRP A 59 -0.71 -8.70 -2.13
CA TRP A 59 -0.50 -7.72 -1.08
C TRP A 59 -1.77 -7.36 -0.30
N LEU A 60 -2.93 -7.22 -0.98
CA LEU A 60 -4.21 -7.02 -0.31
C LEU A 60 -4.59 -8.20 0.60
N GLY A 61 -4.07 -9.40 0.33
CA GLY A 61 -4.18 -10.54 1.24
C GLY A 61 -3.44 -10.35 2.56
N LEU A 62 -2.39 -9.50 2.60
CA LEU A 62 -1.62 -9.16 3.80
C LEU A 62 -2.24 -8.00 4.59
N VAL A 63 -2.72 -6.97 3.89
CA VAL A 63 -3.22 -5.74 4.52
C VAL A 63 -4.74 -5.73 4.73
N GLY A 64 -5.44 -6.70 4.16
CA GLY A 64 -6.89 -6.83 4.22
C GLY A 64 -7.41 -7.32 5.59
N PRO A 65 -8.67 -7.02 5.93
CA PRO A 65 -9.58 -6.13 5.20
C PRO A 65 -9.18 -4.65 5.37
N LEU A 66 -9.33 -3.88 4.28
CA LEU A 66 -9.23 -2.43 4.33
C LEU A 66 -10.36 -1.84 5.17
N GLY A 67 -10.12 -0.70 5.81
CA GLY A 67 -11.11 0.02 6.58
C GLY A 67 -12.26 0.52 5.71
N TYR A 68 -13.48 0.46 6.23
CA TYR A 68 -14.64 1.06 5.59
C TYR A 68 -14.87 2.46 6.16
N TYR A 69 -14.74 3.47 5.30
CA TYR A 69 -15.04 4.86 5.60
C TYR A 69 -16.08 5.36 4.60
N GLU A 70 -17.23 5.81 5.11
CA GLU A 70 -18.37 6.16 4.28
C GLU A 70 -18.00 7.26 3.27
N GLY A 71 -18.22 6.99 1.98
CA GLY A 71 -17.91 7.93 0.90
C GLY A 71 -16.43 8.03 0.52
N LEU A 72 -15.50 7.31 1.17
CA LEU A 72 -14.07 7.42 0.85
C LEU A 72 -13.76 6.97 -0.59
N VAL A 73 -14.32 5.83 -1.00
CA VAL A 73 -14.16 5.30 -2.36
C VAL A 73 -14.63 6.33 -3.41
N ASP A 74 -15.74 7.02 -3.14
CA ASP A 74 -16.29 8.05 -4.05
C ASP A 74 -15.39 9.29 -4.14
N HIS A 75 -14.69 9.66 -3.07
CA HIS A 75 -13.76 10.79 -3.09
C HIS A 75 -12.46 10.41 -3.79
N VAL A 76 -11.89 9.25 -3.47
CA VAL A 76 -10.63 8.78 -4.07
C VAL A 76 -10.79 8.50 -5.58
N SER A 77 -11.90 7.89 -5.99
CA SER A 77 -12.17 7.62 -7.41
C SER A 77 -12.29 8.89 -8.28
N LYS A 78 -12.59 10.04 -7.70
CA LYS A 78 -12.65 11.34 -8.40
C LYS A 78 -11.29 11.99 -8.62
N LEU A 79 -10.22 11.48 -7.99
CA LEU A 79 -8.89 12.08 -8.08
C LEU A 79 -8.22 11.87 -9.45
N ASN A 80 -8.77 11.01 -10.33
CA ASN A 80 -8.20 10.68 -11.64
C ASN A 80 -6.73 10.20 -11.53
N LEU A 81 -6.51 9.20 -10.67
CA LEU A 81 -5.20 8.58 -10.51
C LEU A 81 -4.72 8.00 -11.85
N LYS A 82 -3.46 8.28 -12.20
CA LYS A 82 -2.79 7.63 -13.32
C LYS A 82 -2.67 6.13 -13.08
N LYS A 83 -2.56 5.36 -14.16
CA LYS A 83 -2.16 3.96 -14.05
C LYS A 83 -0.75 3.89 -13.51
N ILE A 84 -0.47 2.88 -12.68
CA ILE A 84 0.83 2.74 -12.01
C ILE A 84 1.98 2.59 -13.02
N TRP A 85 1.72 1.99 -14.17
CA TRP A 85 2.67 1.85 -15.29
C TRP A 85 2.78 3.08 -16.20
N ASP A 86 1.86 4.04 -16.09
CA ASP A 86 1.91 5.34 -16.77
C ASP A 86 2.40 6.48 -15.84
N ALA A 87 2.51 6.17 -14.54
CA ALA A 87 2.97 7.09 -13.53
C ALA A 87 4.50 7.10 -13.48
N ASN A 88 5.08 8.24 -13.07
CA ASN A 88 6.51 8.33 -12.78
C ASN A 88 6.76 7.87 -11.34
N ILE A 89 6.42 6.61 -11.06
CA ILE A 89 6.66 5.96 -9.78
C ILE A 89 7.90 5.08 -9.93
N ASP A 90 8.86 5.26 -9.04
CA ASP A 90 10.04 4.40 -9.00
C ASP A 90 9.80 3.20 -8.07
N GLN A 91 10.71 2.23 -8.16
CA GLN A 91 10.68 1.01 -7.35
C GLN A 91 10.66 1.31 -5.85
N GLU A 92 11.44 2.30 -5.41
CA GLU A 92 11.58 2.64 -3.99
C GLU A 92 10.25 3.13 -3.42
N LEU A 93 9.51 3.97 -4.15
CA LEU A 93 8.19 4.42 -3.71
C LEU A 93 7.14 3.31 -3.73
N VAL A 94 7.20 2.36 -4.68
CA VAL A 94 6.32 1.18 -4.68
C VAL A 94 6.57 0.35 -3.43
N GLU A 95 7.84 0.01 -3.15
CA GLU A 95 8.23 -0.74 -1.97
C GLU A 95 7.77 -0.03 -0.70
N LEU A 96 8.08 1.27 -0.58
CA LEU A 96 7.70 2.09 0.55
C LEU A 96 6.18 2.13 0.77
N ALA A 97 5.39 2.23 -0.30
CA ALA A 97 3.93 2.20 -0.23
C ALA A 97 3.39 0.85 0.27
N LEU A 98 3.92 -0.27 -0.24
CA LEU A 98 3.51 -1.60 0.20
C LEU A 98 3.82 -1.83 1.69
N HIS A 99 5.04 -1.46 2.11
CA HIS A 99 5.47 -1.52 3.50
C HIS A 99 4.63 -0.61 4.39
N ALA A 100 4.39 0.63 3.97
CA ALA A 100 3.56 1.57 4.71
C ALA A 100 2.13 1.04 4.88
N GLY A 101 1.49 0.53 3.83
CA GLY A 101 0.14 0.01 3.95
C GLY A 101 0.02 -1.16 4.95
N TRP A 102 1.00 -2.06 4.99
CA TRP A 102 1.08 -3.14 5.99
C TRP A 102 1.38 -2.60 7.40
N TYR A 103 2.37 -1.72 7.52
CA TYR A 103 2.74 -1.09 8.79
C TYR A 103 1.57 -0.32 9.41
N CYS A 104 0.89 0.51 8.63
CA CYS A 104 -0.26 1.29 9.07
C CYS A 104 -1.43 0.39 9.52
N LYS A 105 -1.63 -0.75 8.85
CA LYS A 105 -2.62 -1.74 9.26
C LYS A 105 -2.25 -2.36 10.61
N ARG A 106 -0.99 -2.72 10.80
CA ARG A 106 -0.50 -3.26 12.06
C ARG A 106 -0.58 -2.25 13.20
N ALA A 107 -0.22 -1.00 12.94
CA ALA A 107 -0.35 0.08 13.91
C ALA A 107 -1.80 0.24 14.39
N GLU A 108 -2.77 0.16 13.48
CA GLU A 108 -4.20 0.10 13.86
C GLU A 108 -4.53 -1.10 14.76
N LEU A 109 -4.14 -2.31 14.36
CA LEU A 109 -4.47 -3.55 15.09
C LEU A 109 -3.84 -3.61 16.49
N LEU A 110 -2.65 -3.01 16.63
CA LEU A 110 -1.90 -2.95 17.88
C LEU A 110 -2.22 -1.69 18.71
N ASP A 111 -3.15 -0.84 18.24
CA ASP A 111 -3.52 0.44 18.85
C ASP A 111 -2.31 1.36 19.09
N LEU A 112 -1.33 1.31 18.19
CA LEU A 112 -0.17 2.20 18.18
C LEU A 112 -0.61 3.56 17.60
N ARG A 113 -0.78 4.53 18.51
CA ARG A 113 -1.23 5.89 18.18
C ARG A 113 -0.15 6.94 18.43
N ASP A 114 1.11 6.56 18.28
CA ASP A 114 2.18 7.54 18.31
C ASP A 114 2.18 8.40 17.05
N ASN A 115 2.63 9.65 17.20
CA ASN A 115 2.66 10.62 16.10
C ASN A 115 3.62 10.18 14.99
N GLU A 116 4.68 9.44 15.32
CA GLU A 116 5.69 8.99 14.35
C GLU A 116 5.08 7.99 13.35
N SER A 117 4.32 7.00 13.85
CA SER A 117 3.58 6.04 13.03
C SER A 117 2.58 6.75 12.11
N LEU A 118 1.85 7.73 12.65
CA LEU A 118 0.85 8.49 11.91
C LEU A 118 1.48 9.37 10.82
N GLU A 119 2.56 10.08 11.15
CA GLU A 119 3.32 10.92 10.22
C GLU A 119 3.89 10.09 9.08
N TYR A 120 4.53 8.96 9.38
CA TYR A 120 5.03 8.02 8.37
C TYR A 120 3.93 7.54 7.42
N CYS A 121 2.81 7.04 7.97
CA CYS A 121 1.66 6.59 7.20
C CYS A 121 1.09 7.68 6.27
N ARG A 122 1.01 8.90 6.79
CA ARG A 122 0.51 10.06 6.06
C ARG A 122 1.46 10.48 4.94
N ASP A 123 2.75 10.57 5.23
CA ASP A 123 3.76 11.05 4.28
C ASP A 123 3.88 10.12 3.09
N VAL A 124 3.93 8.81 3.31
CA VAL A 124 3.97 7.83 2.22
C VAL A 124 2.69 7.86 1.37
N ALA A 125 1.51 8.01 1.99
CA ALA A 125 0.28 8.17 1.24
C ALA A 125 0.30 9.45 0.39
N LEU A 126 0.75 10.58 0.93
CA LEU A 126 0.87 11.83 0.17
C LEU A 126 1.82 11.70 -1.02
N GLU A 127 2.97 11.05 -0.83
CA GLU A 127 3.95 10.82 -1.89
C GLU A 127 3.40 9.89 -2.98
N LEU A 128 2.76 8.79 -2.61
CA LEU A 128 2.12 7.87 -3.55
C LEU A 128 1.06 8.58 -4.41
N PHE A 129 0.12 9.29 -3.78
CA PHE A 129 -0.93 10.00 -4.50
C PHE A 129 -0.35 11.06 -5.46
N LYS A 130 0.68 11.78 -5.02
CA LYS A 130 1.39 12.76 -5.84
C LYS A 130 2.07 12.09 -7.05
N ALA A 131 2.73 10.95 -6.87
CA ALA A 131 3.35 10.19 -7.96
C ALA A 131 2.30 9.68 -8.97
N LEU A 132 1.13 9.27 -8.47
CA LEU A 132 -0.04 8.91 -9.28
C LEU A 132 -0.75 10.13 -9.91
N GLY A 133 -0.25 11.35 -9.70
CA GLY A 133 -0.71 12.57 -10.35
C GLY A 133 -1.89 13.25 -9.68
N SER A 134 -2.11 13.02 -8.38
CA SER A 134 -3.23 13.57 -7.62
C SER A 134 -2.80 14.24 -6.31
N ASP A 135 -3.60 15.20 -5.85
CA ASP A 135 -3.44 15.80 -4.52
C ASP A 135 -4.47 15.20 -3.55
N LEU A 136 -3.96 14.61 -2.46
CA LEU A 136 -4.75 13.97 -1.42
C LEU A 136 -5.34 14.97 -0.41
N ASN A 137 -4.88 16.22 -0.37
CA ASN A 137 -5.26 17.21 0.65
C ASN A 137 -6.78 17.40 0.78
N HIS A 138 -7.51 17.43 -0.33
CA HIS A 138 -8.98 17.56 -0.28
C HIS A 138 -9.65 16.35 0.39
N VAL A 139 -9.14 15.14 0.17
CA VAL A 139 -9.66 13.93 0.84
C VAL A 139 -9.36 14.01 2.33
N LEU A 140 -8.14 14.38 2.73
CA LEU A 140 -7.80 14.55 4.15
C LEU A 140 -8.67 15.60 4.84
N ASP A 141 -9.05 16.66 4.13
CA ASP A 141 -9.96 17.70 4.64
C ASP A 141 -11.40 17.22 4.86
N VAL A 142 -11.88 16.29 4.02
CA VAL A 142 -13.22 15.69 4.17
C VAL A 142 -13.22 14.67 5.30
N PHE A 143 -12.14 13.89 5.43
CA PHE A 143 -11.99 12.79 6.39
C PHE A 143 -11.09 13.18 7.57
N ARG A 144 -11.23 14.41 8.08
CA ARG A 144 -10.32 14.96 9.11
C ARG A 144 -10.27 14.11 10.37
N ASP A 145 -11.40 13.59 10.81
CA ASP A 145 -11.49 12.81 12.05
C ASP A 145 -10.84 11.43 11.88
N GLU A 146 -11.07 10.80 10.73
CA GLU A 146 -10.51 9.49 10.34
C GLU A 146 -9.01 9.58 10.04
N SER A 147 -8.55 10.71 9.50
CA SER A 147 -7.14 10.95 9.13
C SER A 147 -6.16 10.98 10.31
N ASN A 148 -6.67 10.85 11.54
CA ASN A 148 -5.87 10.68 12.76
C ASN A 148 -5.59 9.19 13.09
N GLN A 149 -5.93 8.27 12.19
CA GLN A 149 -5.80 6.82 12.41
C GLN A 149 -4.85 6.23 11.36
N PRO A 150 -3.83 5.44 11.75
CA PRO A 150 -2.97 4.73 10.79
C PRO A 150 -3.77 3.86 9.80
N GLY A 151 -4.81 3.17 10.27
CA GLY A 151 -5.68 2.32 9.42
C GLY A 151 -6.35 3.06 8.27
N PHE A 152 -6.60 4.37 8.41
CA PHE A 152 -7.12 5.20 7.33
C PHE A 152 -6.13 5.31 6.17
N TYR A 153 -4.83 5.47 6.46
CA TYR A 153 -3.80 5.53 5.44
C TYR A 153 -3.50 4.19 4.80
N SER A 154 -3.57 3.08 5.57
CA SER A 154 -3.53 1.73 4.98
C SER A 154 -4.62 1.55 3.92
N THR A 155 -5.83 2.04 4.23
CA THR A 155 -6.97 2.01 3.30
C THR A 155 -6.75 2.92 2.09
N LEU A 156 -6.25 4.14 2.29
CA LEU A 156 -5.95 5.07 1.20
C LEU A 156 -4.90 4.52 0.23
N ILE A 157 -3.80 3.96 0.76
CA ILE A 157 -2.76 3.31 -0.04
C ILE A 157 -3.37 2.11 -0.78
N GLY A 158 -4.16 1.28 -0.09
CA GLY A 158 -4.88 0.15 -0.69
C GLY A 158 -5.75 0.55 -1.88
N LEU A 159 -6.57 1.59 -1.70
CA LEU A 159 -7.43 2.13 -2.76
C LEU A 159 -6.62 2.72 -3.91
N ALA A 160 -5.54 3.46 -3.63
CA ALA A 160 -4.69 4.03 -4.66
C ALA A 160 -4.05 2.95 -5.53
N MET A 161 -3.50 1.90 -4.92
CA MET A 161 -2.90 0.77 -5.63
C MET A 161 -3.95 0.04 -6.48
N VAL A 162 -5.15 -0.23 -5.94
CA VAL A 162 -6.24 -0.87 -6.69
C VAL A 162 -6.69 -0.03 -7.89
N LEU A 163 -6.93 1.26 -7.68
CA LEU A 163 -7.48 2.13 -8.73
C LEU A 163 -6.45 2.42 -9.83
N SER A 164 -5.17 2.49 -9.48
CA SER A 164 -4.07 2.70 -10.43
C SER A 164 -3.63 1.43 -11.16
N SER A 165 -4.10 0.24 -10.77
CA SER A 165 -3.73 -1.04 -11.40
C SER A 165 -4.87 -1.75 -12.11
N ASN A 166 -6.12 -1.34 -11.87
CA ASN A 166 -7.26 -1.87 -12.62
C ASN A 166 -7.11 -1.51 -14.11
N ALA A 167 -7.50 -2.39 -15.03
CA ALA A 167 -7.40 -2.17 -16.48
C ALA A 167 -8.50 -1.21 -16.99
#